data_AF-A0AAC9K6X8-F1
#
_entry.id   AF-A0AAC9K6X8-F1
#
_cell.length_a   1.000
_cell.length_b   1.000
_cell.length_c   1.000
_cell.angle_alpha   90.00
_cell.angle_beta   90.00
_cell.angle_gamma   90.00
#
_symmetry.space_group_name_H-M   'P 1'
#
loop_
_entity.id
_entity.type
_entity.pdbx_description
1 polymer ?
#
loop_
_entity_poly.entity_id
_entity_poly.type
_entity_poly.pdbx_seq_one_letter_code
_entity_poly.pdbx_strand_id
1 'polypeptide(L)'
;MSLCHGDGHHFRRADRNLQINRLYYSPNGSHMMPWVGEPWAHLSLQSDEFRRRLFNAPDTSAKVRNEWAVYIPPEADTATERAALWETFETLNRVTAPQLCSIAEATGFEVISDYRTTTGLEVPPHLLEAYHRDALITDQIVMLLRKPAAA
;
A
#
# COMPACT_ATOMS: atom_id res chain seq x y z
N MET A 1 46.20 29.20 11.02
CA MET A 1 45.24 29.46 9.92
C MET A 1 45.86 28.94 8.63
N SER A 2 45.02 28.38 7.73
CA SER A 2 45.34 27.66 6.46
C SER A 2 45.70 26.17 6.67
N LEU A 3 44.82 25.17 6.57
CA LEU A 3 43.86 24.64 5.57
C LEU A 3 44.44 23.88 4.36
N CYS A 4 43.96 22.63 4.26
CA CYS A 4 43.77 21.73 3.10
C CYS A 4 44.92 20.82 2.63
N HIS A 5 44.69 19.50 2.75
CA HIS A 5 44.48 18.46 1.70
C HIS A 5 44.45 17.11 2.47
N GLY A 6 43.36 16.36 2.59
CA GLY A 6 42.40 15.91 1.58
C GLY A 6 42.70 14.42 1.36
N ASP A 7 41.82 13.52 1.82
CA ASP A 7 41.49 12.24 1.16
C ASP A 7 40.61 11.34 2.04
N GLY A 8 39.60 10.73 1.41
CA GLY A 8 38.78 9.67 2.02
C GLY A 8 37.30 9.98 2.17
N HIS A 9 36.65 10.62 1.20
CA HIS A 9 35.21 10.46 1.05
C HIS A 9 34.94 9.00 0.64
N HIS A 10 34.81 8.12 1.63
CA HIS A 10 34.09 6.87 1.47
C HIS A 10 32.70 7.22 0.92
N PHE A 11 32.45 6.89 -0.35
CA PHE A 11 31.09 6.71 -0.85
C PHE A 11 30.42 5.69 0.09
N ARG A 12 29.62 6.19 1.04
CA ARG A 12 28.80 5.33 1.90
C ARG A 12 27.90 4.51 0.96
N ARG A 13 27.93 3.18 1.10
CA ARG A 13 26.98 2.28 0.41
C ARG A 13 25.58 2.86 0.63
N ALA A 14 24.89 3.18 -0.46
CA ALA A 14 23.58 3.82 -0.36
C ALA A 14 22.55 2.76 0.01
N ASP A 15 22.24 2.65 1.30
CA ASP A 15 21.07 1.92 1.75
C ASP A 15 19.81 2.66 1.24
N ARG A 16 18.81 1.89 0.78
CA ARG A 16 17.58 2.37 0.13
C ARG A 16 16.39 1.99 1.00
N ASN A 17 15.53 2.95 1.30
CA ASN A 17 14.27 2.68 1.99
C ASN A 17 13.17 2.44 0.96
N LEU A 18 12.47 1.33 1.11
CA LEU A 18 11.24 1.02 0.39
C LEU A 18 10.09 0.97 1.39
N GLN A 19 9.03 1.73 1.13
CA GLN A 19 7.86 1.76 2.00
C GLN A 19 6.59 1.63 1.15
N ILE A 20 5.71 0.71 1.54
CA ILE A 20 4.39 0.52 0.94
C ILE A 20 3.36 0.56 2.07
N ASN A 21 2.36 1.43 1.94
CA ASN A 21 1.23 1.54 2.87
C ASN A 21 -0.09 1.20 2.16
N ARG A 22 -1.09 0.79 2.95
CA ARG A 22 -2.40 0.35 2.48
C ARG A 22 -2.27 -0.73 1.41
N LEU A 23 -1.75 -1.87 1.86
CA LEU A 23 -1.58 -3.05 1.02
C LEU A 23 -2.93 -3.57 0.60
N TYR A 24 -3.06 -4.01 -0.66
CA TYR A 24 -4.33 -4.48 -1.21
C TYR A 24 -5.02 -5.50 -0.31
N TYR A 25 -4.31 -6.43 0.32
CA TYR A 25 -4.95 -7.45 1.16
C TYR A 25 -5.34 -6.99 2.57
N SER A 26 -4.95 -5.79 2.99
CA SER A 26 -5.26 -5.25 4.31
C SER A 26 -6.74 -4.85 4.43
N PRO A 27 -7.28 -4.66 5.65
CA PRO A 27 -8.68 -4.32 5.89
C PRO A 27 -9.17 -3.12 5.08
N ASN A 28 -8.30 -2.12 4.89
CA ASN A 28 -8.59 -0.87 4.20
C ASN A 28 -7.80 -0.73 2.89
N GLY A 29 -7.31 -1.86 2.37
CA GLY A 29 -6.42 -1.93 1.20
C GLY A 29 -7.04 -1.44 -0.10
N SER A 30 -8.37 -1.33 -0.19
CA SER A 30 -9.07 -0.84 -1.39
C SER A 30 -9.03 0.68 -1.55
N HIS A 31 -8.65 1.43 -0.51
CA HIS A 31 -8.82 2.89 -0.46
C HIS A 31 -10.29 3.35 -0.56
N MET A 32 -11.27 2.48 -0.28
CA MET A 32 -12.69 2.83 -0.40
C MET A 32 -13.43 3.00 0.93
N MET A 33 -12.73 2.94 2.07
CA MET A 33 -13.35 2.97 3.40
C MET A 33 -14.39 4.10 3.60
N PRO A 34 -14.18 5.34 3.11
CA PRO A 34 -15.19 6.40 3.27
C PRO A 34 -16.54 6.13 2.60
N TRP A 35 -16.60 5.21 1.62
CA TRP A 35 -17.78 4.89 0.83
C TRP A 35 -18.29 3.47 1.04
N VAL A 36 -17.36 2.52 1.27
CA VAL A 36 -17.64 1.13 1.64
C VAL A 36 -16.84 0.82 2.89
N GLY A 37 -17.47 1.03 4.05
CA GLY A 37 -16.79 1.02 5.36
C GLY A 37 -16.52 -0.36 5.97
N GLU A 38 -16.93 -1.43 5.31
CA GLU A 38 -16.70 -2.80 5.78
C GLU A 38 -15.22 -3.20 5.55
N PRO A 39 -14.48 -3.61 6.61
CA PRO A 39 -13.14 -4.18 6.47
C PRO A 39 -13.10 -5.33 5.47
N TRP A 40 -12.11 -5.34 4.57
CA TRP A 40 -11.95 -6.35 3.52
C TRP A 40 -13.15 -6.52 2.58
N ALA A 41 -14.02 -5.51 2.43
CA ALA A 41 -15.16 -5.56 1.51
C ALA A 41 -14.75 -5.97 0.09
N HIS A 42 -13.61 -5.46 -0.39
CA HIS A 42 -13.09 -5.74 -1.73
C HIS A 42 -12.53 -7.16 -1.91
N LEU A 43 -12.30 -7.90 -0.81
CA LEU A 43 -11.94 -9.33 -0.86
C LEU A 43 -13.14 -10.23 -0.58
N SER A 44 -14.15 -9.72 0.12
CA SER A 44 -15.31 -10.50 0.58
C SER A 44 -16.48 -10.46 -0.40
N LEU A 45 -16.64 -9.36 -1.12
CA LEU A 45 -17.73 -9.15 -2.06
C LEU A 45 -17.30 -9.52 -3.48
N GLN A 46 -18.28 -9.90 -4.30
CA GLN A 46 -18.06 -9.96 -5.74
C GLN A 46 -17.74 -8.56 -6.27
N SER A 47 -16.90 -8.48 -7.31
CA SER A 47 -16.37 -7.21 -7.82
C SER A 47 -17.47 -6.25 -8.30
N ASP A 48 -18.50 -6.79 -8.96
CA ASP A 48 -19.67 -6.04 -9.42
C ASP A 48 -20.50 -5.49 -8.25
N GLU A 49 -20.71 -6.28 -7.20
CA GLU A 49 -21.38 -5.85 -5.97
C GLU A 49 -20.58 -4.76 -5.24
N PHE A 50 -19.27 -4.94 -5.11
CA PHE A 50 -18.39 -3.93 -4.50
C PHE A 50 -18.42 -2.61 -5.28
N ARG A 51 -18.35 -2.68 -6.61
CA ARG A 51 -18.50 -1.53 -7.51
C ARG A 51 -19.87 -0.88 -7.33
N ARG A 52 -20.95 -1.68 -7.32
CA ARG A 52 -22.31 -1.18 -7.13
C ARG A 52 -22.46 -0.44 -5.80
N ARG A 53 -21.85 -0.93 -4.71
CA ARG A 53 -21.86 -0.24 -3.40
C ARG A 53 -21.12 1.09 -3.45
N LEU A 54 -19.93 1.14 -4.05
CA LEU A 54 -19.20 2.40 -4.25
C LEU A 54 -20.07 3.41 -5.00
N PHE A 55 -20.63 3.04 -6.14
CA PHE A 55 -21.39 3.95 -7.00
C PHE A 55 -22.72 4.41 -6.40
N ASN A 56 -23.29 3.66 -5.45
CA ASN A 56 -24.51 4.05 -4.72
C ASN A 56 -24.22 4.64 -3.33
N ALA A 57 -22.95 4.81 -2.95
CA ALA A 57 -22.61 5.44 -1.68
C ALA A 57 -23.06 6.91 -1.67
N PRO A 58 -23.38 7.47 -0.49
CA PRO A 58 -23.73 8.88 -0.36
C PRO A 58 -22.67 9.82 -0.95
N ASP A 59 -23.09 11.05 -1.24
CA ASP A 59 -22.17 12.08 -1.72
C ASP A 59 -21.02 12.30 -0.74
N THR A 60 -19.84 12.54 -1.31
CA THR A 60 -18.62 12.68 -0.54
C THR A 60 -18.60 14.00 0.20
N SER A 61 -18.65 13.94 1.53
CA SER A 61 -18.60 15.12 2.40
C SER A 61 -17.34 15.96 2.17
N ALA A 62 -17.43 17.27 2.45
CA ALA A 62 -16.28 18.18 2.35
C ALA A 62 -15.07 17.71 3.20
N LYS A 63 -15.33 17.11 4.36
CA LYS A 63 -14.28 16.53 5.21
C LYS A 63 -13.54 15.40 4.50
N VAL A 64 -14.26 14.43 3.94
CA VAL A 64 -13.66 13.30 3.21
C VAL A 64 -12.89 13.82 2.00
N ARG A 65 -13.45 14.79 1.24
CA ARG A 65 -12.74 15.41 0.11
C ARG A 65 -11.41 16.03 0.53
N ASN A 66 -11.36 16.70 1.67
CA ASN A 66 -10.12 17.29 2.17
C ASN A 66 -9.10 16.22 2.60
N GLU A 67 -9.53 15.21 3.35
CA GLU A 67 -8.66 14.14 3.86
C GLU A 67 -8.16 13.18 2.75
N TRP A 68 -8.90 13.08 1.64
CA TRP A 68 -8.64 12.14 0.54
C TRP A 68 -8.36 12.85 -0.81
N ALA A 69 -7.95 14.12 -0.77
CA ALA A 69 -7.71 14.94 -1.96
C ALA A 69 -6.71 14.36 -2.97
N VAL A 70 -5.84 13.42 -2.55
CA VAL A 70 -4.91 12.72 -3.45
C VAL A 70 -5.63 11.75 -4.40
N TYR A 71 -6.80 11.24 -4.00
CA TYR A 71 -7.58 10.24 -4.77
C TYR A 71 -8.83 10.82 -5.41
N ILE A 72 -9.23 12.02 -5.03
CA ILE A 72 -10.46 12.68 -5.49
C ILE A 72 -10.04 13.88 -6.34
N PRO A 73 -10.30 13.89 -7.66
CA PRO A 73 -9.96 15.02 -8.49
C PRO A 73 -10.67 16.31 -7.99
N PRO A 74 -9.99 17.47 -8.00
CA PRO A 74 -10.61 18.73 -7.65
C PRO A 74 -11.84 18.99 -8.52
N GLU A 75 -12.92 19.48 -7.91
CA GLU A 75 -14.18 19.84 -8.60
C GLU A 75 -14.89 18.69 -9.35
N ALA A 76 -14.49 17.42 -9.12
CA ALA A 76 -15.18 16.27 -9.71
C ALA A 76 -16.62 16.14 -9.15
N ASP A 77 -17.57 15.97 -10.08
CA ASP A 77 -18.90 15.48 -9.74
C ASP A 77 -18.84 14.04 -9.18
N THR A 78 -19.93 13.58 -8.58
CA THR A 78 -19.98 12.25 -7.94
C THR A 78 -19.66 11.14 -8.95
N ALA A 79 -20.15 11.20 -10.18
CA ALA A 79 -19.91 10.16 -11.17
C ALA A 79 -18.43 10.04 -11.57
N THR A 80 -17.78 11.17 -11.82
CA THR A 80 -16.35 11.25 -12.18
C THR A 80 -15.48 10.80 -11.02
N GLU A 81 -15.82 11.21 -9.79
CA GLU A 81 -15.14 10.75 -8.58
C GLU A 81 -15.22 9.22 -8.44
N ARG A 82 -16.41 8.62 -8.55
CA ARG A 82 -16.59 7.17 -8.41
C ARG A 82 -15.83 6.38 -9.49
N ALA A 83 -15.79 6.90 -10.71
CA ALA A 83 -15.00 6.31 -11.80
C ALA A 83 -13.50 6.34 -11.50
N ALA A 84 -12.95 7.48 -11.07
CA ALA A 84 -11.53 7.62 -10.74
C ALA A 84 -11.10 6.75 -9.56
N LEU A 85 -11.94 6.64 -8.52
CA LEU A 85 -11.70 5.73 -7.39
C LEU A 85 -11.67 4.27 -7.84
N TRP A 86 -12.59 3.87 -8.72
CA TRP A 86 -12.64 2.51 -9.26
C TRP A 86 -11.41 2.18 -10.11
N GLU A 87 -11.03 3.07 -11.02
CA GLU A 87 -9.82 2.92 -11.84
C GLU A 87 -8.57 2.78 -10.97
N THR A 88 -8.43 3.63 -9.95
CA THR A 88 -7.33 3.55 -8.99
C THR A 88 -7.29 2.18 -8.32
N PHE A 89 -8.44 1.69 -7.84
CA PHE A 89 -8.57 0.39 -7.20
C PHE A 89 -8.14 -0.77 -8.10
N GLU A 90 -8.51 -0.75 -9.38
CA GLU A 90 -8.14 -1.80 -10.35
C GLU A 90 -6.62 -1.87 -10.58
N THR A 91 -5.91 -0.75 -10.40
CA THR A 91 -4.45 -0.66 -10.58
C THR A 91 -3.63 -0.87 -9.31
N LEU A 92 -4.26 -1.08 -8.15
CA LEU A 92 -3.53 -1.25 -6.90
C LEU A 92 -2.57 -2.43 -6.96
N ASN A 93 -1.33 -2.20 -6.51
CA ASN A 93 -0.36 -3.27 -6.37
C ASN A 93 -0.87 -4.33 -5.38
N ARG A 94 -0.74 -5.60 -5.75
CA ARG A 94 -1.16 -6.74 -4.93
C ARG A 94 0.04 -7.54 -4.41
N VAL A 95 1.17 -6.87 -4.21
CA VAL A 95 2.39 -7.52 -3.73
C VAL A 95 2.25 -7.77 -2.23
N THR A 96 2.58 -8.99 -1.81
CA THR A 96 2.69 -9.36 -0.40
C THR A 96 4.12 -9.14 0.09
N ALA A 97 4.32 -9.05 1.40
CA ALA A 97 5.66 -8.88 1.96
C ALA A 97 6.64 -9.99 1.54
N PRO A 98 6.27 -11.29 1.55
CA PRO A 98 7.15 -12.35 1.03
C PRO A 98 7.52 -12.14 -0.45
N GLN A 99 6.56 -11.77 -1.30
CA GLN A 99 6.83 -11.49 -2.71
C GLN A 99 7.78 -10.29 -2.87
N LEU A 100 7.63 -9.26 -2.04
CA LEU A 100 8.49 -8.08 -2.10
C LEU A 100 9.94 -8.42 -1.70
N CYS A 101 10.14 -9.21 -0.63
CA CYS A 101 11.47 -9.73 -0.27
C CYS A 101 12.08 -10.51 -1.43
N SER A 102 11.33 -11.46 -2.00
CA SER A 102 11.82 -12.28 -3.11
C SER A 102 12.19 -11.44 -4.34
N ILE A 103 11.42 -10.39 -4.65
CA ILE A 103 11.74 -9.47 -5.75
C ILE A 103 13.03 -8.69 -5.44
N ALA A 104 13.21 -8.20 -4.21
CA ALA A 104 14.42 -7.49 -3.81
C ALA A 104 15.66 -8.38 -3.92
N GLU A 105 15.60 -9.61 -3.41
CA GLU A 105 16.70 -10.57 -3.47
C GLU A 105 17.01 -11.00 -4.91
N ALA A 106 15.97 -11.30 -5.70
CA ALA A 106 16.13 -11.68 -7.11
C ALA A 106 16.73 -10.55 -7.97
N THR A 107 16.58 -9.29 -7.55
CA THR A 107 17.19 -8.12 -8.22
C THR A 107 18.58 -7.78 -7.66
N GLY A 108 19.12 -8.62 -6.78
CA GLY A 108 20.47 -8.50 -6.23
C GLY A 108 20.56 -7.49 -5.08
N PHE A 109 19.47 -7.17 -4.40
CA PHE A 109 19.49 -6.44 -3.13
C PHE A 109 19.54 -7.41 -1.95
N GLU A 110 20.22 -6.99 -0.88
CA GLU A 110 20.17 -7.61 0.43
C GLU A 110 19.08 -6.90 1.27
N VAL A 111 18.16 -7.67 1.88
CA VAL A 111 17.17 -7.14 2.83
C VAL A 111 17.82 -7.00 4.20
N ILE A 112 18.15 -5.77 4.59
CA ILE A 112 18.81 -5.47 5.88
C ILE A 112 17.80 -5.42 7.02
N SER A 113 16.59 -4.94 6.74
CA SER A 113 15.51 -4.84 7.71
C SER A 113 14.17 -5.02 7.01
N ASP A 114 13.28 -5.77 7.64
CA ASP A 114 11.88 -5.96 7.26
C ASP A 114 11.03 -5.62 8.48
N TYR A 115 10.40 -4.44 8.42
CA TYR A 115 9.47 -3.96 9.42
C TYR A 115 8.06 -3.95 8.84
N ARG A 116 7.12 -4.49 9.61
CA ARG A 116 5.72 -4.59 9.21
C ARG A 116 4.83 -4.07 10.32
N THR A 117 3.78 -3.35 9.95
CA THR A 117 2.68 -3.06 10.87
C THR A 117 1.51 -3.98 10.56
N THR A 118 0.74 -4.31 11.58
CA THR A 118 -0.41 -5.19 11.46
C THR A 118 -1.63 -4.57 12.11
N THR A 119 -2.81 -4.89 11.57
CA THR A 119 -4.08 -4.57 12.21
C THR A 119 -4.41 -5.56 13.34
N GLY A 120 -5.14 -5.09 14.35
CA GLY A 120 -5.74 -5.92 15.40
C GLY A 120 -7.15 -6.41 15.07
N LEU A 121 -7.69 -6.08 13.89
CA LEU A 121 -9.03 -6.51 13.49
C LEU A 121 -9.09 -8.03 13.31
N GLU A 122 -10.22 -8.61 13.69
CA GLU A 122 -10.49 -10.03 13.49
C GLU A 122 -10.73 -10.30 11.99
N VAL A 123 -10.00 -11.26 11.45
CA VAL A 123 -10.09 -11.62 10.03
C VAL A 123 -11.33 -12.49 9.81
N PRO A 124 -12.22 -12.14 8.86
CA PRO A 124 -13.35 -12.99 8.50
C PRO A 124 -12.93 -14.43 8.14
N PRO A 125 -13.56 -15.48 8.71
CA PRO A 125 -13.14 -16.86 8.50
C PRO A 125 -13.05 -17.28 7.02
N HIS A 126 -14.00 -16.85 6.19
CA HIS A 126 -14.01 -17.18 4.76
C HIS A 126 -12.80 -16.63 4.00
N LEU A 127 -12.18 -15.54 4.48
CA LEU A 127 -10.95 -15.02 3.87
C LEU A 127 -9.73 -15.88 4.23
N LEU A 128 -9.72 -16.50 5.41
CA LEU A 128 -8.64 -17.40 5.83
C LEU A 128 -8.64 -18.72 5.04
N GLU A 129 -9.77 -19.08 4.43
CA GLU A 129 -9.86 -20.22 3.51
C GLU A 129 -9.16 -19.96 2.17
N ALA A 130 -9.06 -18.70 1.75
CA ALA A 130 -8.52 -18.30 0.45
C ALA A 130 -7.14 -17.62 0.53
N TYR A 131 -6.83 -16.94 1.63
CA TYR A 131 -5.65 -16.11 1.78
C TYR A 131 -4.86 -16.44 3.04
N HIS A 132 -3.54 -16.27 2.97
CA HIS A 132 -2.69 -16.38 4.15
C HIS A 132 -2.98 -15.23 5.12
N ARG A 133 -3.11 -15.56 6.41
CA ARG A 133 -3.45 -14.59 7.47
C ARG A 133 -2.53 -13.36 7.45
N ASP A 134 -1.22 -13.57 7.32
CA ASP A 134 -0.25 -12.46 7.34
C ASP A 134 -0.49 -11.45 6.21
N ALA A 135 -0.93 -11.88 5.03
CA ALA A 135 -1.27 -10.95 3.95
C ALA A 135 -2.49 -10.11 4.32
N LEU A 136 -3.48 -10.71 4.98
CA LEU A 136 -4.71 -10.04 5.38
C LEU A 136 -4.52 -9.04 6.51
N ILE A 137 -3.59 -9.29 7.44
CA ILE A 137 -3.39 -8.43 8.61
C ILE A 137 -2.28 -7.40 8.44
N THR A 138 -1.38 -7.54 7.46
CA THR A 138 -0.29 -6.57 7.24
C THR A 138 -0.83 -5.28 6.63
N ASP A 139 -0.62 -4.14 7.30
CA ASP A 139 -1.08 -2.82 6.84
C ASP A 139 0.02 -2.01 6.14
N GLN A 140 1.26 -2.22 6.56
CA GLN A 140 2.43 -1.53 6.03
C GLN A 140 3.63 -2.47 5.96
N ILE A 141 4.44 -2.28 4.93
CA ILE A 141 5.77 -2.86 4.79
C ILE A 141 6.78 -1.72 4.68
N VAL A 142 7.83 -1.78 5.49
CA VAL A 142 9.00 -0.91 5.42
C VAL A 142 10.24 -1.80 5.35
N MET A 143 10.98 -1.71 4.25
CA MET A 143 12.19 -2.47 4.03
C MET A 143 13.39 -1.55 3.87
N LEU A 144 14.50 -1.93 4.52
CA LEU A 144 15.81 -1.36 4.27
C LEU A 144 16.58 -2.30 3.34
N LEU A 145 16.90 -1.84 2.15
CA LEU A 145 17.59 -2.61 1.13
C LEU A 145 19.01 -2.10 0.94
N ARG A 146 19.97 -3.01 0.80
CA ARG A 146 21.35 -2.69 0.49
C ARG A 146 21.75 -3.30 -0.83
N LYS A 147 22.45 -2.53 -1.67
CA LYS A 147 23.15 -3.09 -2.81
C LYS A 147 24.44 -3.76 -2.32
N PRO A 148 24.67 -5.06 -2.58
CA PRO A 148 25.93 -5.72 -2.30
C PRO A 148 27.07 -4.92 -2.95
N ALA A 149 28.23 -4.84 -2.28
CA ALA A 149 29.40 -4.33 -2.98
C ALA A 149 29.72 -5.28 -4.12
N ALA A 150 30.03 -4.71 -5.29
CA ALA A 150 30.61 -5.50 -6.38
C ALA A 150 31.82 -6.25 -5.83
N ALA A 151 31.87 -7.57 -6.05
CA ALA A 151 33.03 -8.39 -5.79
C ALA A 151 34.16 -8.01 -6.75
#